data_AF-A0AB73BPP2-F1
#
_entry.id   AF-A0AB73BPP2-F1
#
_cell.length_a   1.000
_cell.length_b   1.000
_cell.length_c   1.000
_cell.angle_alpha   90.00
_cell.angle_beta   90.00
_cell.angle_gamma   90.00
#
_symmetry.space_group_name_H-M   'P 1'
#
loop_
_entity.id
_entity.type
_entity.pdbx_description
1 polymer ?
#
loop_
_entity_poly.entity_id
_entity_poly.type
_entity_poly.pdbx_seq_one_letter_code
_entity_poly.pdbx_strand_id
1 'polypeptide(L)'
;MRSRLNTAVLRGGFFYDENGKSLGEKYYAYRAVTVNQSPITINGAKFYKLADRDAYIKATNISGQGRVLKRNAYIYSTSKKRTTHNGAWKLYKGFIGSPYKKYPLGYWVAPNGVKPVVKHYLGKAQNMTNCGLPAIKDKLINSHLVVVWVGMFDGLSNHAITLTGYHGKTIYYNDPWTGTKRKIKQEIFATHWALDAHRALSY
;
A
#
# COMPACT_ATOMS: atom_id res chain seq x y z
N MET A 1 11.12 15.84 24.46
CA MET A 1 10.34 14.62 24.79
C MET A 1 10.60 13.57 23.72
N ARG A 2 11.00 12.33 24.07
CA ARG A 2 11.14 11.25 23.09
C ARG A 2 9.73 10.76 22.72
N SER A 3 9.32 10.97 21.48
CA SER A 3 8.04 10.52 20.95
C SER A 3 7.94 8.99 20.97
N ARG A 4 6.73 8.47 21.28
CA ARG A 4 6.43 7.04 21.37
C ARG A 4 5.63 6.59 20.15
N LEU A 5 5.86 5.36 19.70
CA LEU A 5 5.22 4.72 18.56
C LEU A 5 4.58 3.41 18.99
N ASN A 6 3.28 3.25 18.76
CA ASN A 6 2.61 1.96 18.88
C ASN A 6 2.75 1.21 17.54
N THR A 7 3.32 0.00 17.59
CA THR A 7 3.60 -0.80 16.41
C THR A 7 3.43 -2.30 16.70
N ALA A 8 3.42 -3.12 15.66
CA ALA A 8 3.37 -4.58 15.79
C ALA A 8 4.72 -5.19 15.41
N VAL A 9 5.13 -6.21 16.15
CA VAL A 9 6.26 -7.05 15.78
C VAL A 9 5.90 -7.84 14.52
N LEU A 10 6.71 -7.76 13.47
CA LEU A 10 6.52 -8.51 12.21
C LEU A 10 7.16 -9.90 12.26
N ARG A 11 8.17 -10.09 13.11
CA ARG A 11 8.90 -11.37 13.26
C ARG A 11 9.26 -11.63 14.71
N GLY A 12 8.98 -12.84 15.21
CA GLY A 12 9.38 -13.26 16.55
C GLY A 12 10.90 -13.27 16.77
N GLY A 13 11.33 -13.09 18.01
CA GLY A 13 12.73 -12.97 18.37
C GLY A 13 12.94 -12.87 19.88
N PHE A 14 14.07 -12.31 20.28
CA PHE A 14 14.45 -12.09 21.67
C PHE A 14 14.54 -10.61 22.00
N PHE A 15 14.28 -10.26 23.24
CA PHE A 15 14.63 -8.94 23.79
C PHE A 15 16.13 -8.85 24.04
N TYR A 16 16.65 -7.63 23.95
CA TYR A 16 18.07 -7.32 24.14
C TYR A 16 18.25 -6.24 25.21
N ASP A 17 19.42 -6.20 25.83
CA ASP A 17 19.87 -5.12 26.71
C ASP A 17 20.50 -3.96 25.91
N GLU A 18 20.97 -2.94 26.62
CA GLU A 18 21.62 -1.75 26.04
C GLU A 18 22.94 -2.05 25.32
N ASN A 19 23.58 -3.16 25.66
CA ASN A 19 24.82 -3.64 25.04
C ASN A 19 24.55 -4.57 23.84
N GLY A 20 23.27 -4.84 23.53
CA GLY A 20 22.86 -5.71 22.43
C GLY A 20 23.00 -7.20 22.74
N LYS A 21 23.16 -7.57 24.01
CA LYS A 21 23.13 -8.95 24.48
C LYS A 21 21.68 -9.38 24.72
N SER A 22 21.37 -10.64 24.42
CA SER A 22 20.01 -11.15 24.61
C SER A 22 19.68 -11.31 26.08
N LEU A 23 18.47 -10.88 26.48
CA LEU A 23 17.90 -11.11 27.81
C LEU A 23 17.35 -12.54 27.99
N GLY A 24 17.41 -13.40 26.97
CA GLY A 24 16.83 -14.76 26.99
C GLY A 24 15.30 -14.80 26.86
N GLU A 25 14.62 -13.67 27.05
CA GLU A 25 13.18 -13.53 26.92
C GLU A 25 12.73 -13.43 25.45
N LYS A 26 11.77 -14.28 25.07
CA LYS A 26 11.21 -14.33 23.71
C LYS A 26 9.98 -13.45 23.55
N TYR A 27 9.79 -12.95 22.33
CA TYR A 27 8.53 -12.38 21.87
C TYR A 27 8.12 -12.98 20.53
N TYR A 28 6.81 -13.00 20.28
CA TYR A 28 6.22 -13.58 19.08
C TYR A 28 5.78 -12.50 18.09
N ALA A 29 5.62 -12.91 16.83
CA ALA A 29 5.10 -12.03 15.78
C ALA A 29 3.67 -11.58 16.11
N TYR A 30 3.28 -10.45 15.53
CA TYR A 30 2.01 -9.75 15.70
C TYR A 30 1.70 -9.24 17.11
N ARG A 31 2.65 -9.34 18.06
CA ARG A 31 2.55 -8.68 19.36
C ARG A 31 2.60 -7.16 19.19
N ALA A 32 1.62 -6.46 19.74
CA ALA A 32 1.65 -5.01 19.85
C ALA A 32 2.69 -4.57 20.89
N VAL A 33 3.50 -3.57 20.53
CA VAL A 33 4.55 -3.01 21.39
C VAL A 33 4.58 -1.48 21.24
N THR A 34 4.89 -0.81 22.34
CA THR A 34 5.14 0.63 22.35
C THR A 34 6.64 0.86 22.42
N VAL A 35 7.19 1.53 21.41
CA VAL A 35 8.62 1.79 21.30
C VAL A 35 8.91 3.28 21.13
N ASN A 36 10.13 3.70 21.43
CA ASN A 36 10.58 5.06 21.10
C ASN A 36 10.67 5.23 19.58
N GLN A 37 10.25 6.39 19.06
CA GLN A 37 10.11 6.62 17.62
C GLN A 37 11.45 6.54 16.87
N SER A 38 12.55 6.92 17.51
CA SER A 38 13.88 6.90 16.91
C SER A 38 14.63 5.60 17.25
N PRO A 39 15.04 4.81 16.24
CA PRO A 39 15.89 3.65 16.48
C PRO A 39 17.30 4.08 16.90
N ILE A 40 17.92 3.28 17.76
CA ILE A 40 19.31 3.43 18.18
C ILE A 40 20.19 2.38 17.51
N THR A 41 21.47 2.66 17.33
CA THR A 41 22.44 1.69 16.81
C THR A 41 23.22 1.08 17.96
N ILE A 42 23.16 -0.24 18.10
CA ILE A 42 23.97 -1.02 19.05
C ILE A 42 24.75 -2.05 18.22
N ASN A 43 26.09 -2.06 18.33
CA ASN A 43 26.96 -3.00 17.60
C ASN A 43 26.66 -3.09 16.09
N GLY A 44 26.42 -1.94 15.44
CA GLY A 44 26.13 -1.86 14.00
C GLY A 44 24.71 -2.28 13.57
N ALA A 45 23.88 -2.76 14.51
CA ALA A 45 22.47 -3.10 14.24
C ALA A 45 21.52 -2.05 14.85
N LYS A 46 20.40 -1.78 14.18
CA LYS A 46 19.37 -0.84 14.65
C LYS A 46 18.38 -1.54 15.58
N PHE A 47 18.04 -0.89 16.68
CA PHE A 47 17.09 -1.34 17.69
C PHE A 47 16.10 -0.25 18.09
N TYR A 48 14.92 -0.65 18.53
CA TYR A 48 13.94 0.21 19.18
C TYR A 48 13.93 -0.09 20.68
N LYS A 49 14.03 0.96 21.51
CA LYS A 49 13.84 0.85 22.97
C LYS A 49 12.35 0.77 23.27
N LEU A 50 11.97 -0.20 24.09
CA LEU A 50 10.61 -0.32 24.61
C LEU A 50 10.28 0.82 25.57
N ALA A 51 9.03 1.27 25.56
CA ALA A 51 8.59 2.39 26.39
C ALA A 51 8.25 1.98 27.82
N ASP A 52 7.95 0.69 28.04
CA ASP A 52 7.50 0.09 29.30
C ASP A 52 8.63 -0.58 30.09
N ARG A 53 9.79 -0.82 29.47
CA ARG A 53 10.93 -1.49 30.10
C ARG A 53 12.25 -1.15 29.44
N ASP A 54 13.34 -1.36 30.16
CA ASP A 54 14.71 -1.28 29.65
C ASP A 54 15.07 -2.53 28.83
N ALA A 55 14.41 -2.65 27.68
CA ALA A 55 14.74 -3.66 26.70
C ALA A 55 14.57 -3.16 25.28
N TYR A 56 15.24 -3.86 24.37
CA TYR A 56 15.40 -3.44 23.00
C TYR A 56 14.90 -4.53 22.05
N ILE A 57 14.25 -4.12 20.97
CA ILE A 57 13.80 -4.99 19.88
C ILE A 57 14.54 -4.58 18.60
N LYS A 58 15.07 -5.54 17.85
CA LYS A 58 15.70 -5.27 16.55
C LYS A 58 14.73 -4.54 15.63
N ALA A 59 15.19 -3.45 15.01
CA ALA A 59 14.36 -2.66 14.10
C ALA A 59 13.81 -3.52 12.96
N THR A 60 14.60 -4.45 12.43
CA THR A 60 14.16 -5.39 11.37
C THR A 60 13.01 -6.32 11.76
N ASN A 61 12.75 -6.50 13.06
CA ASN A 61 11.62 -7.29 13.55
C ASN A 61 10.36 -6.46 13.72
N ILE A 62 10.44 -5.12 13.65
CA ILE A 62 9.33 -4.19 13.81
C ILE A 62 9.05 -3.46 12.49
N SER A 63 10.06 -2.84 11.90
CA SER A 63 10.03 -2.24 10.58
C SER A 63 10.56 -3.25 9.58
N GLY A 64 9.63 -3.84 8.83
CA GLY A 64 9.97 -4.72 7.72
C GLY A 64 10.89 -3.95 6.77
N GLN A 65 11.99 -4.55 6.38
CA GLN A 65 12.84 -3.96 5.36
C GLN A 65 12.07 -3.99 4.04
N GLY A 66 11.62 -2.83 3.58
CA GLY A 66 11.06 -2.68 2.24
C GLY A 66 12.11 -3.13 1.23
N ARG A 67 11.86 -4.24 0.55
CA ARG A 67 12.73 -4.70 -0.52
C ARG A 67 12.18 -4.20 -1.84
N VAL A 68 12.95 -3.37 -2.53
CA VAL A 68 12.71 -3.10 -3.95
C VAL A 68 12.99 -4.39 -4.69
N LEU A 69 11.94 -5.00 -5.25
CA LEU A 69 12.07 -6.16 -6.09
C LEU A 69 12.82 -5.75 -7.36
N LYS A 70 14.12 -6.07 -7.45
CA LYS A 70 14.95 -5.80 -8.63
C LYS A 70 14.51 -6.60 -9.86
N ARG A 71 13.61 -7.57 -9.69
CA ARG A 71 13.04 -8.44 -10.73
C ARG A 71 11.59 -8.82 -10.38
N ASN A 72 10.82 -9.21 -11.39
CA ASN A 72 9.44 -9.68 -11.24
C ASN A 72 9.31 -10.81 -10.20
N ALA A 73 8.37 -10.70 -9.26
CA ALA A 73 8.03 -11.77 -8.31
C ALA A 73 7.01 -12.74 -8.94
N TYR A 74 7.46 -13.97 -9.20
CA TYR A 74 6.64 -15.03 -9.75
C TYR A 74 6.08 -15.93 -8.64
N ILE A 75 4.93 -16.56 -8.89
CA ILE A 75 4.35 -17.57 -8.02
C ILE A 75 5.03 -18.91 -8.29
N TYR A 76 5.39 -19.65 -7.24
CA TYR A 76 6.07 -20.94 -7.34
C TYR A 76 5.29 -22.01 -6.58
N SER A 77 5.14 -23.19 -7.19
CA SER A 77 4.57 -24.38 -6.54
C SER A 77 5.65 -25.16 -5.78
N THR A 78 6.88 -25.09 -6.25
CA THR A 78 8.08 -25.62 -5.60
C THR A 78 9.25 -24.65 -5.82
N SER A 79 10.35 -24.84 -5.10
CA SER A 79 11.56 -24.00 -5.21
C SER A 79 12.13 -23.86 -6.63
N LYS A 80 11.74 -24.75 -7.56
CA LYS A 80 12.23 -24.78 -8.96
C LYS A 80 11.12 -24.60 -10.00
N LYS A 81 9.83 -24.67 -9.63
CA LYS A 81 8.72 -24.68 -10.59
C LYS A 81 7.78 -23.50 -10.38
N ARG A 82 7.80 -22.56 -11.34
CA ARG A 82 6.80 -21.50 -11.43
C ARG A 82 5.42 -22.11 -11.61
N THR A 83 4.42 -21.51 -10.98
CA THR A 83 3.03 -21.90 -11.15
C THR A 83 2.16 -20.66 -11.33
N THR A 84 0.93 -20.86 -11.77
CA THR A 84 -0.09 -19.82 -11.77
C THR A 84 -1.07 -20.06 -10.65
N HIS A 85 -1.61 -19.00 -10.06
CA HIS A 85 -2.76 -19.10 -9.18
C HIS A 85 -3.95 -18.35 -9.80
N ASN A 86 -4.93 -19.10 -10.31
CA ASN A 86 -6.04 -18.62 -11.17
C ASN A 86 -5.52 -17.89 -12.43
N GLY A 87 -4.57 -18.49 -13.16
CA GLY A 87 -4.02 -17.96 -14.41
C GLY A 87 -3.04 -16.78 -14.26
N ALA A 88 -2.77 -16.30 -13.05
CA ALA A 88 -1.82 -15.23 -12.81
C ALA A 88 -0.42 -15.78 -12.45
N TRP A 89 0.60 -15.34 -13.19
CA TRP A 89 2.02 -15.69 -12.95
C TRP A 89 2.71 -14.82 -11.89
N LYS A 90 2.11 -13.69 -11.54
CA LYS A 90 2.60 -12.72 -10.53
C LYS A 90 1.50 -12.43 -9.51
N LEU A 91 1.86 -12.35 -8.23
CA LEU A 91 0.93 -11.97 -7.16
C LEU A 91 0.69 -10.45 -7.20
N TYR A 92 -0.45 -10.06 -7.78
CA TYR A 92 -1.06 -8.73 -7.60
C TYR A 92 -2.40 -8.84 -6.86
N LYS A 93 -2.56 -9.86 -6.01
CA LYS A 93 -3.88 -10.22 -5.48
C LYS A 93 -4.14 -9.55 -4.14
N GLY A 94 -5.15 -8.68 -4.16
CA GLY A 94 -5.89 -8.26 -2.99
C GLY A 94 -5.38 -6.99 -2.33
N PHE A 95 -6.07 -6.63 -1.26
CA PHE A 95 -5.72 -5.52 -0.40
C PHE A 95 -4.48 -5.91 0.43
N ILE A 96 -3.45 -5.05 0.44
CA ILE A 96 -2.27 -5.23 1.26
C ILE A 96 -2.64 -4.88 2.70
N GLY A 97 -2.72 -5.90 3.56
CA GLY A 97 -3.17 -5.76 4.95
C GLY A 97 -4.69 -5.88 5.09
N SER A 98 -5.26 -5.20 6.07
CA SER A 98 -6.70 -5.15 6.33
C SER A 98 -7.28 -3.80 5.91
N PRO A 99 -8.35 -3.76 5.09
CA PRO A 99 -9.01 -2.50 4.70
C PRO A 99 -9.70 -1.78 5.87
N TYR A 100 -9.87 -2.46 7.01
CA TYR A 100 -10.49 -1.92 8.22
C TYR A 100 -9.47 -1.41 9.25
N LYS A 101 -8.17 -1.44 8.92
CA LYS A 101 -7.11 -1.01 9.82
C LYS A 101 -6.28 0.10 9.19
N LYS A 102 -5.83 1.03 10.02
CA LYS A 102 -4.89 2.07 9.61
C LYS A 102 -3.52 1.45 9.29
N TYR A 103 -2.72 2.16 8.51
CA TYR A 103 -1.30 1.84 8.29
C TYR A 103 -0.59 1.64 9.64
N PRO A 104 0.29 0.62 9.79
CA PRO A 104 0.81 -0.28 8.75
C PRO A 104 -0.01 -1.56 8.51
N LEU A 105 -1.09 -1.78 9.26
CA LEU A 105 -1.86 -3.03 9.19
C LEU A 105 -2.84 -3.06 8.02
N GLY A 106 -3.18 -1.90 7.45
CA GLY A 106 -3.87 -1.75 6.17
C GLY A 106 -3.13 -0.73 5.31
N TYR A 107 -3.04 -0.98 4.00
CA TYR A 107 -2.27 -0.13 3.12
C TYR A 107 -3.00 0.21 1.83
N TRP A 108 -3.05 -0.69 0.86
CA TRP A 108 -3.51 -0.35 -0.50
C TRP A 108 -3.89 -1.61 -1.29
N VAL A 109 -4.83 -1.49 -2.22
CA VAL A 109 -5.20 -2.51 -3.22
C VAL A 109 -4.92 -2.02 -4.65
N ALA A 110 -4.21 -2.83 -5.43
CA ALA A 110 -3.94 -2.55 -6.84
C ALA A 110 -5.19 -2.78 -7.72
N PRO A 111 -5.25 -2.22 -8.96
CA PRO A 111 -6.39 -2.39 -9.87
C PRO A 111 -6.83 -3.85 -10.07
N ASN A 112 -5.88 -4.78 -10.23
CA ASN A 112 -6.20 -6.21 -10.39
C ASN A 112 -6.76 -6.88 -9.13
N GLY A 113 -6.56 -6.28 -7.94
CA GLY A 113 -7.21 -6.72 -6.71
C GLY A 113 -8.69 -6.31 -6.64
N VAL A 114 -9.06 -5.16 -7.23
CA VAL A 114 -10.44 -4.67 -7.28
C VAL A 114 -11.20 -5.20 -8.51
N LYS A 115 -10.51 -5.47 -9.61
CA LYS A 115 -11.09 -5.91 -10.89
C LYS A 115 -12.11 -7.07 -10.76
N PRO A 116 -11.87 -8.14 -9.97
CA PRO A 116 -12.85 -9.23 -9.83
C PRO A 116 -14.16 -8.76 -9.19
N VAL A 117 -14.10 -7.83 -8.24
CA VAL A 117 -15.27 -7.24 -7.58
C VAL A 117 -16.07 -6.42 -8.60
N VAL A 118 -15.40 -5.57 -9.37
CA VAL A 118 -16.05 -4.79 -10.46
C VAL A 118 -16.73 -5.73 -11.46
N LYS A 119 -16.04 -6.79 -11.90
CA LYS A 119 -16.60 -7.76 -12.85
C LYS A 119 -17.81 -8.48 -12.26
N HIS A 120 -17.79 -8.82 -10.97
CA HIS A 120 -18.90 -9.49 -10.31
C HIS A 120 -20.17 -8.63 -10.30
N TYR A 121 -20.05 -7.35 -9.95
CA TYR A 121 -21.22 -6.47 -9.83
C TYR A 121 -21.67 -5.83 -11.14
N LEU A 122 -20.76 -5.60 -12.10
CA LEU A 122 -21.05 -4.87 -13.35
C LEU A 122 -20.94 -5.76 -14.61
N GLY A 123 -20.71 -7.06 -14.44
CA GLY A 123 -20.58 -8.06 -15.52
C GLY A 123 -19.25 -8.00 -16.30
N LYS A 124 -18.64 -6.82 -16.40
CA LYS A 124 -17.37 -6.58 -17.09
C LYS A 124 -16.44 -5.71 -16.26
N ALA A 125 -15.14 -5.85 -16.50
CA ALA A 125 -14.12 -5.03 -15.87
C ALA A 125 -12.87 -4.99 -16.75
N GLN A 126 -12.33 -3.78 -16.93
CA GLN A 126 -11.16 -3.50 -17.75
C GLN A 126 -10.11 -2.76 -16.93
N ASN A 127 -8.96 -3.42 -16.74
CA ASN A 127 -7.79 -2.72 -16.22
C ASN A 127 -7.23 -1.85 -17.35
N MET A 128 -7.15 -0.54 -17.10
CA MET A 128 -6.71 0.49 -18.03
C MET A 128 -5.39 1.13 -17.58
N THR A 129 -4.61 0.46 -16.74
CA THR A 129 -3.27 0.94 -16.35
C THR A 129 -2.42 1.24 -17.59
N ASN A 130 -1.75 2.39 -17.58
CA ASN A 130 -0.95 2.96 -18.68
C ASN A 130 -1.76 3.40 -19.91
N CYS A 131 -3.09 3.49 -19.83
CA CYS A 131 -3.84 4.16 -20.88
C CYS A 131 -3.55 5.68 -20.90
N GLY A 132 -3.83 6.34 -22.02
CA GLY A 132 -3.77 7.80 -22.11
C GLY A 132 -5.06 8.46 -21.62
N LEU A 133 -5.00 9.76 -21.32
CA LEU A 133 -6.18 10.59 -21.02
C LEU A 133 -7.32 10.49 -22.05
N PRO A 134 -7.07 10.35 -23.37
CA PRO A 134 -8.15 10.13 -24.34
C PRO A 134 -8.99 8.89 -24.04
N ALA A 135 -8.37 7.78 -23.63
CA ALA A 135 -9.09 6.54 -23.30
C ALA A 135 -9.90 6.69 -22.00
N ILE A 136 -9.41 7.47 -21.04
CA ILE A 136 -10.18 7.83 -19.83
C ILE A 136 -11.42 8.63 -20.24
N LYS A 137 -11.27 9.66 -21.07
CA LYS A 137 -12.38 10.51 -21.53
C LYS A 137 -13.40 9.72 -22.34
N ASP A 138 -12.94 8.79 -23.17
CA ASP A 138 -13.79 7.88 -23.93
C ASP A 138 -14.69 7.02 -23.01
N LYS A 139 -14.15 6.50 -21.90
CA LYS A 139 -15.00 5.83 -20.89
C LYS A 139 -16.02 6.79 -20.29
N LEU A 140 -15.57 7.96 -19.85
CA LEU A 140 -16.44 8.93 -19.15
C LEU A 140 -17.58 9.45 -20.03
N ILE A 141 -17.32 9.74 -21.31
CA ILE A 141 -18.37 10.21 -22.23
C ILE A 141 -19.38 9.10 -22.56
N ASN A 142 -18.95 7.85 -22.56
CA ASN A 142 -19.82 6.68 -22.71
C ASN A 142 -20.47 6.25 -21.38
N SER A 143 -20.53 7.13 -20.37
CA SER A 143 -21.15 6.87 -19.06
C SER A 143 -20.51 5.73 -18.25
N HIS A 144 -19.24 5.44 -18.52
CA HIS A 144 -18.46 4.49 -17.75
C HIS A 144 -17.51 5.23 -16.80
N LEU A 145 -17.75 5.08 -15.51
CA LEU A 145 -16.87 5.63 -14.47
C LEU A 145 -15.48 4.99 -14.54
N VAL A 146 -14.47 5.75 -14.12
CA VAL A 146 -13.09 5.25 -14.07
C VAL A 146 -12.49 5.48 -12.69
N VAL A 147 -12.13 4.40 -12.00
CA VAL A 147 -11.33 4.47 -10.77
C VAL A 147 -9.87 4.62 -11.17
N VAL A 148 -9.19 5.61 -10.60
CA VAL A 148 -7.78 5.90 -10.84
C VAL A 148 -7.03 5.99 -9.53
N TRP A 149 -5.77 5.59 -9.54
CA TRP A 149 -4.88 5.74 -8.39
C TRP A 149 -3.97 6.93 -8.63
N VAL A 150 -3.80 7.77 -7.62
CA VAL A 150 -3.06 9.01 -7.68
C VAL A 150 -2.06 9.07 -6.51
N GLY A 151 -0.88 9.62 -6.78
CA GLY A 151 0.20 9.76 -5.80
C GLY A 151 0.27 11.18 -5.25
N MET A 152 0.67 11.31 -3.98
CA MET A 152 0.81 12.61 -3.28
C MET A 152 -0.44 13.49 -3.38
N PHE A 153 -1.61 12.90 -3.12
CA PHE A 153 -2.91 13.55 -3.27
C PHE A 153 -3.59 13.67 -1.90
N ASP A 154 -4.13 14.85 -1.57
CA ASP A 154 -4.74 15.13 -0.24
C ASP A 154 -3.84 14.78 0.96
N GLY A 155 -2.51 14.92 0.81
CA GLY A 155 -1.53 14.57 1.83
C GLY A 155 -1.29 13.05 1.98
N LEU A 156 -1.91 12.23 1.14
CA LEU A 156 -1.73 10.77 1.11
C LEU A 156 -0.69 10.37 0.06
N SER A 157 0.15 9.40 0.40
CA SER A 157 1.18 8.89 -0.52
C SER A 157 0.58 8.18 -1.74
N ASN A 158 -0.51 7.43 -1.54
CA ASN A 158 -1.31 6.77 -2.56
C ASN A 158 -2.79 6.97 -2.19
N HIS A 159 -3.62 7.32 -3.17
CA HIS A 159 -5.06 7.46 -3.02
C HIS A 159 -5.78 6.92 -4.26
N ALA A 160 -7.01 6.45 -4.11
CA ALA A 160 -7.86 6.03 -5.22
C ALA A 160 -9.11 6.90 -5.29
N ILE A 161 -9.34 7.53 -6.44
CA ILE A 161 -10.48 8.42 -6.70
C ILE A 161 -11.30 7.89 -7.87
N THR A 162 -12.59 8.24 -7.93
CA THR A 162 -13.47 7.82 -9.02
C THR A 162 -13.78 9.00 -9.92
N LEU A 163 -13.27 8.98 -11.15
CA LEU A 163 -13.59 9.97 -12.17
C LEU A 163 -15.02 9.77 -12.65
N THR A 164 -15.77 10.87 -12.72
CA THR A 164 -17.21 10.88 -13.03
C THR A 164 -17.54 11.67 -14.29
N GLY A 165 -16.63 12.52 -14.76
CA GLY A 165 -16.83 13.28 -15.99
C GLY A 165 -15.71 14.27 -16.25
N TYR A 166 -15.86 15.04 -17.33
CA TYR A 166 -14.97 16.14 -17.66
C TYR A 166 -15.71 17.24 -18.41
N HIS A 167 -15.19 18.46 -18.34
CA HIS A 167 -15.61 19.58 -19.18
C HIS A 167 -14.38 20.41 -19.54
N GLY A 168 -14.06 20.50 -20.84
CA GLY A 168 -12.81 21.07 -21.32
C GLY A 168 -11.57 20.42 -20.67
N LYS A 169 -10.77 21.22 -19.96
CA LYS A 169 -9.59 20.79 -19.21
C LYS A 169 -9.87 20.52 -17.72
N THR A 170 -11.13 20.43 -17.31
CA THR A 170 -11.53 20.11 -15.93
C THR A 170 -12.00 18.65 -15.85
N ILE A 171 -11.49 17.91 -14.88
CA ILE A 171 -11.92 16.55 -14.54
C ILE A 171 -12.76 16.62 -13.26
N TYR A 172 -13.90 15.94 -13.25
CA TYR A 172 -14.78 15.79 -12.08
C TYR A 172 -14.61 14.39 -11.49
N TYR A 173 -14.60 14.30 -10.16
CA TYR A 173 -14.37 13.04 -9.47
C TYR A 173 -15.05 13.01 -8.09
N ASN A 174 -15.33 11.80 -7.62
CA ASN A 174 -15.71 11.52 -6.25
C ASN A 174 -14.46 11.14 -5.46
N ASP A 175 -14.28 11.80 -4.32
CA ASP A 175 -13.17 11.57 -3.41
C ASP A 175 -13.64 10.81 -2.16
N PRO A 176 -13.27 9.52 -2.00
CA PRO A 176 -13.71 8.73 -0.87
C PRO A 176 -13.01 9.10 0.46
N TRP A 177 -11.92 9.86 0.43
CA TRP A 177 -11.25 10.31 1.66
C TRP A 177 -12.03 11.45 2.33
N THR A 178 -12.48 12.43 1.54
CA THR A 178 -13.28 13.54 2.04
C THR A 178 -14.79 13.28 1.99
N GLY A 179 -15.23 12.27 1.23
CA GLY A 179 -16.64 11.97 1.00
C GLY A 179 -17.34 12.98 0.08
N THR A 180 -16.57 13.77 -0.69
CA THR A 180 -17.12 14.89 -1.48
C THR A 180 -16.95 14.72 -2.99
N LYS A 181 -17.79 15.42 -3.75
CA LYS A 181 -17.63 15.61 -5.20
C LYS A 181 -16.69 16.79 -5.44
N ARG A 182 -15.64 16.57 -6.22
CA ARG A 182 -14.58 17.57 -6.45
C ARG A 182 -14.26 17.69 -7.95
N LYS A 183 -13.48 18.71 -8.27
CA LYS A 183 -12.97 18.97 -9.62
C LYS A 183 -11.50 19.34 -9.56
N ILE A 184 -10.77 19.02 -10.62
CA ILE A 184 -9.34 19.30 -10.75
C ILE A 184 -8.98 19.62 -12.20
N LYS A 185 -7.94 20.44 -12.41
CA LYS A 185 -7.40 20.66 -13.75
C LYS A 185 -6.72 19.39 -14.26
N GLN A 186 -6.91 19.08 -15.54
CA GLN A 186 -6.37 17.89 -16.20
C GLN A 186 -4.85 17.76 -16.04
N GLU A 187 -4.12 18.87 -16.12
CA GLU A 187 -2.66 18.91 -15.95
C GLU A 187 -2.22 18.49 -14.53
N ILE A 188 -2.91 18.98 -13.50
CA ILE A 188 -2.64 18.63 -12.10
C ILE A 188 -3.00 17.16 -11.86
N PHE A 189 -4.15 16.73 -12.38
CA PHE A 189 -4.55 15.31 -12.34
C PHE A 189 -3.48 14.41 -12.99
N ALA A 190 -3.00 14.76 -14.18
CA ALA A 190 -2.02 13.97 -14.91
C ALA A 190 -0.72 13.80 -14.10
N THR A 191 -0.26 14.85 -13.42
CA THR A 191 0.91 14.78 -12.53
C THR A 191 0.72 13.75 -11.42
N HIS A 192 -0.39 13.82 -10.69
CA HIS A 192 -0.66 12.88 -9.60
C HIS A 192 -0.91 11.45 -10.09
N TRP A 193 -1.57 11.30 -11.24
CA TRP A 193 -1.80 10.00 -11.85
C TRP A 193 -0.50 9.33 -12.31
N ALA A 194 0.45 10.12 -12.85
CA ALA A 194 1.77 9.65 -13.24
C ALA A 194 2.59 9.17 -12.04
N LEU A 195 2.50 9.87 -10.89
CA LEU A 195 3.18 9.47 -9.65
C LEU A 195 2.74 8.09 -9.16
N ASP A 196 1.52 7.64 -9.48
CA ASP A 196 1.04 6.29 -9.20
C ASP A 196 0.98 5.39 -10.45
N ALA A 197 1.93 5.59 -11.38
CA ALA A 197 2.16 4.75 -12.55
C ALA A 197 0.92 4.60 -13.47
N HIS A 198 0.15 5.68 -13.64
CA HIS A 198 -1.00 5.75 -14.54
C HIS A 198 -2.00 4.60 -14.35
N ARG A 199 -2.27 4.20 -13.11
CA ARG A 199 -3.19 3.09 -12.82
C ARG A 199 -4.65 3.53 -12.97
N ALA A 200 -5.42 2.70 -13.67
CA ALA A 200 -6.85 2.94 -13.90
C ALA A 200 -7.63 1.63 -14.03
N LEU A 201 -8.90 1.66 -13.66
CA LEU A 201 -9.84 0.55 -13.74
C LEU A 201 -11.22 1.09 -14.14
N SER A 202 -11.84 0.49 -15.15
CA SER A 202 -13.22 0.76 -15.55
C SER A 202 -13.91 -0.57 -15.86
N TYR A 203 -15.08 -0.49 -16.50
CA TYR A 203 -15.87 -1.62 -16.97
C TYR A 203 -16.28 -1.40 -18.43
#